data_AF-A0A2R6Y4J1-F1
#
_entry.id   AF-A0A2R6Y4J1-F1
#
_cell.length_a   1.000
_cell.length_b   1.000
_cell.length_c   1.000
_cell.angle_alpha   90.00
_cell.angle_beta   90.00
_cell.angle_gamma   90.00
#
_symmetry.space_group_name_H-M   'P 1'
#
loop_
_entity.id
_entity.type
_entity.pdbx_description
1 polymer ?
#
loop_
_entity_poly.entity_id
_entity_poly.type
_entity_poly.pdbx_seq_one_letter_code
_entity_poly.pdbx_strand_id
1 'polypeptide(L)'
;MIEESIQGLKRREKIIQYLKESRQPLKGSELAERLGVSRQTLVGDIALLRKEGHPILSTIRGYRLEELGAMQHEVIGISHPPKRLERELSIIIAHHVGVKDVMIDHPVYGKVTADLNLYTPKDIRLFIERWKASSLELFSEWTGGFHYHTLVSETSEDIEAAIEHLIAEGFPVERT
;
A
#
# COMPACT_ATOMS: atom_id res chain seq x y z
N MET A 1 13.89 -4.68 -32.51
CA MET A 1 14.51 -3.70 -31.60
C MET A 1 13.84 -2.31 -31.63
N ILE A 2 13.91 -1.52 -32.71
CA ILE A 2 13.26 -0.18 -32.74
C ILE A 2 11.73 -0.29 -32.66
N GLU A 3 11.15 -1.24 -33.37
CA GLU A 3 9.70 -1.41 -33.46
C GLU A 3 9.06 -1.90 -32.14
N GLU A 4 9.71 -2.83 -31.44
CA GLU A 4 9.33 -3.26 -30.08
C GLU A 4 9.43 -2.11 -29.07
N SER A 5 10.44 -1.25 -29.20
CA SER A 5 10.61 -0.06 -28.35
C SER A 5 9.45 0.94 -28.54
N ILE A 6 9.05 1.19 -29.78
CA ILE A 6 7.92 2.08 -30.11
C ILE A 6 6.60 1.48 -29.60
N GLN A 7 6.39 0.17 -29.77
CA GLN A 7 5.21 -0.51 -29.26
C GLN A 7 5.12 -0.46 -27.73
N GLY A 8 6.25 -0.60 -27.03
CA GLY A 8 6.32 -0.46 -25.58
C GLY A 8 5.94 0.94 -25.09
N LEU A 9 6.44 1.99 -25.76
CA LEU A 9 6.11 3.38 -25.43
C LEU A 9 4.61 3.66 -25.60
N LYS A 10 4.04 3.32 -26.77
CA LYS A 10 2.60 3.50 -27.03
C LYS A 10 1.72 2.74 -26.03
N ARG A 11 2.17 1.57 -25.59
CA ARG A 11 1.45 0.78 -24.57
C ARG A 11 1.47 1.47 -23.21
N ARG A 12 2.61 2.01 -22.79
CA ARG A 12 2.74 2.77 -21.53
C ARG A 12 1.92 4.06 -21.54
N GLU A 13 1.86 4.76 -22.67
CA GLU A 13 0.97 5.92 -22.85
C GLU A 13 -0.50 5.52 -22.67
N LYS A 14 -0.94 4.41 -23.28
CA LYS A 14 -2.29 3.87 -23.08
C LYS A 14 -2.59 3.47 -21.64
N ILE A 15 -1.61 2.89 -20.93
CA ILE A 15 -1.76 2.57 -19.50
C ILE A 15 -2.08 3.85 -18.73
N ILE A 16 -1.28 4.90 -18.89
CA ILE A 16 -1.53 6.18 -18.21
C ILE A 16 -2.89 6.77 -18.60
N GLN A 17 -3.25 6.74 -19.88
CA GLN A 17 -4.56 7.22 -20.33
C GLN A 17 -5.71 6.47 -19.64
N TYR A 18 -5.69 5.13 -19.63
CA TYR A 18 -6.72 4.34 -18.96
C TYR A 18 -6.79 4.61 -17.45
N LEU A 19 -5.64 4.78 -16.80
CA LEU A 19 -5.60 5.10 -15.37
C LEU A 19 -6.12 6.52 -15.07
N LYS A 20 -5.94 7.49 -15.98
CA LYS A 20 -6.49 8.85 -15.86
C LYS A 20 -7.99 8.93 -16.11
N GLU A 21 -8.50 8.14 -17.05
CA GLU A 21 -9.92 8.13 -17.41
C GLU A 21 -10.78 7.35 -16.40
N SER A 22 -10.15 6.47 -15.61
CA SER A 22 -10.84 5.65 -14.63
C SER A 22 -10.96 6.33 -13.27
N ARG A 23 -12.18 6.42 -12.75
CA ARG A 23 -12.45 6.86 -11.36
C ARG A 23 -12.21 5.78 -10.31
N GLN A 24 -12.02 4.54 -10.75
CA GLN A 24 -11.88 3.34 -9.91
C GLN A 24 -10.60 2.59 -10.27
N PRO A 25 -9.99 1.80 -9.36
CA PRO A 25 -8.85 0.96 -9.70
C PRO A 25 -9.15 0.00 -10.86
N LEU A 26 -8.24 -0.06 -11.82
CA LEU A 26 -8.34 -1.01 -12.93
C LEU A 26 -7.67 -2.32 -12.56
N LYS A 27 -8.42 -3.43 -12.55
CA LYS A 27 -7.85 -4.74 -12.29
C LYS A 27 -6.75 -5.04 -13.29
N GLY A 28 -5.64 -5.56 -12.79
CA GLY A 28 -4.49 -5.83 -13.64
C GLY A 28 -4.71 -6.93 -14.70
N SER A 29 -5.65 -7.85 -14.48
CA SER A 29 -6.07 -8.81 -15.49
C SER A 29 -6.83 -8.13 -16.64
N GLU A 30 -7.84 -7.32 -16.31
CA GLU A 30 -8.65 -6.56 -17.27
C GLU A 30 -7.80 -5.56 -18.06
N LEU A 31 -6.88 -4.86 -17.40
CA LEU A 31 -5.95 -3.94 -18.04
C LEU A 31 -4.97 -4.64 -18.99
N ALA A 32 -4.47 -5.82 -18.62
CA ALA A 32 -3.56 -6.61 -19.47
C ALA A 32 -4.28 -7.12 -20.72
N GLU A 33 -5.51 -7.62 -20.55
CA GLU A 33 -6.37 -8.08 -21.65
C GLU A 33 -6.70 -6.94 -22.62
N ARG A 34 -7.10 -5.77 -22.10
CA ARG A 34 -7.40 -4.57 -22.92
C ARG A 34 -6.20 -4.09 -23.73
N LEU A 35 -4.99 -4.34 -23.24
CA LEU A 35 -3.73 -3.98 -23.91
C LEU A 35 -3.16 -5.11 -24.78
N GLY A 36 -3.78 -6.30 -24.77
CA GLY A 36 -3.32 -7.47 -25.53
C GLY A 36 -1.97 -8.02 -25.06
N VAL A 37 -1.66 -7.90 -23.76
CA VAL A 37 -0.37 -8.36 -23.20
C VAL A 37 -0.56 -9.30 -22.01
N SER A 38 0.51 -10.03 -21.68
CA SER A 38 0.52 -10.86 -20.47
C SER A 38 0.48 -10.01 -19.20
N ARG A 39 0.02 -10.61 -18.09
CA ARG A 39 0.08 -9.98 -16.77
C ARG A 39 1.52 -9.58 -16.40
N GLN A 40 2.51 -10.40 -16.74
CA GLN A 40 3.91 -10.14 -16.45
C GLN A 40 4.45 -8.92 -17.22
N THR A 41 4.05 -8.77 -18.48
CA THR A 41 4.39 -7.61 -19.31
C THR A 41 3.81 -6.33 -18.71
N LEU A 42 2.52 -6.35 -18.32
CA LEU A 42 1.89 -5.21 -17.65
C LEU A 42 2.59 -4.85 -16.34
N VAL A 43 2.96 -5.83 -15.51
CA VAL A 43 3.70 -5.61 -14.25
C VAL A 43 5.03 -4.89 -14.53
N GLY A 44 5.75 -5.30 -15.57
CA GLY A 44 6.99 -4.65 -16.00
C GLY A 44 6.77 -3.21 -16.47
N ASP A 45 5.75 -2.95 -17.27
CA ASP A 45 5.42 -1.60 -17.75
C ASP A 45 5.02 -0.67 -16.60
N ILE A 46 4.23 -1.14 -15.62
CA ILE A 46 3.87 -0.35 -14.43
C ILE A 46 5.12 -0.03 -13.59
N ALA A 47 6.03 -0.99 -13.42
CA ALA A 47 7.28 -0.77 -12.70
C ALA A 47 8.14 0.31 -13.38
N LEU A 48 8.20 0.32 -14.72
CA LEU A 48 8.91 1.34 -15.48
C LEU A 48 8.25 2.72 -15.34
N LEU A 49 6.93 2.80 -15.49
CA LEU A 49 6.18 4.05 -15.32
C LEU A 49 6.39 4.66 -13.92
N ARG A 50 6.43 3.83 -12.86
CA ARG A 50 6.77 4.29 -11.51
C ARG A 50 8.17 4.86 -11.42
N LYS A 51 9.16 4.19 -12.04
CA LYS A 51 10.55 4.67 -12.09
C LYS A 51 10.66 6.00 -12.84
N GLU A 52 9.77 6.24 -13.81
CA GLU A 52 9.64 7.51 -14.55
C GLU A 52 8.89 8.59 -13.75
N GLY A 53 8.44 8.31 -12.53
CA GLY A 53 7.80 9.27 -11.63
C GLY A 53 6.28 9.34 -11.74
N HIS A 54 5.64 8.44 -12.50
CA HIS A 54 4.18 8.37 -12.50
C HIS A 54 3.67 7.80 -11.17
N PRO A 55 2.74 8.48 -10.48
CA PRO A 55 2.29 8.09 -9.15
C PRO A 55 1.23 6.98 -9.25
N ILE A 56 1.65 5.80 -9.69
CA ILE A 56 0.75 4.65 -9.88
C ILE A 56 0.72 3.80 -8.62
N LEU A 57 -0.43 3.71 -7.96
CA LEU A 57 -0.67 2.83 -6.83
C LEU A 57 -1.10 1.44 -7.31
N SER A 58 -0.60 0.41 -6.63
CA SER A 58 -1.11 -0.95 -6.74
C SER A 58 -1.91 -1.21 -5.49
N THR A 59 -3.22 -1.36 -5.64
CA THR A 59 -4.10 -1.76 -4.55
C THR A 59 -4.59 -3.19 -4.81
N ILE A 60 -5.24 -3.78 -3.83
CA ILE A 60 -5.90 -5.08 -4.04
C ILE A 60 -7.06 -5.02 -5.05
N ARG A 61 -7.62 -3.83 -5.30
CA ARG A 61 -8.67 -3.60 -6.32
C ARG A 61 -8.08 -3.44 -7.73
N GLY A 62 -6.82 -3.04 -7.85
CA GLY A 62 -6.18 -2.85 -9.15
C GLY A 62 -5.11 -1.77 -9.17
N TYR A 63 -4.84 -1.22 -10.35
CA TYR A 63 -3.95 -0.07 -10.53
C TYR A 63 -4.78 1.21 -10.61
N ARG A 64 -4.27 2.28 -10.01
CA ARG A 64 -4.81 3.63 -10.19
C ARG A 64 -3.70 4.67 -10.13
N LEU A 65 -3.97 5.88 -10.61
CA LEU A 65 -3.15 7.02 -10.26
C LEU A 65 -3.51 7.49 -8.85
N GLU A 66 -2.49 7.86 -8.08
CA GLU A 66 -2.64 8.62 -6.86
C GLU A 66 -3.09 10.04 -7.24
N GLU A 67 -4.36 10.34 -7.01
CA GLU A 67 -4.88 11.70 -7.12
C GLU A 67 -4.75 12.36 -5.75
N LEU A 68 -4.00 13.47 -5.69
CA LEU A 68 -3.90 14.29 -4.49
C LEU A 68 -5.30 14.74 -4.05
N GLY A 69 -5.75 14.25 -2.89
CA GLY A 69 -7.01 14.67 -2.25
C GLY A 69 -8.23 13.77 -2.47
N ALA A 70 -8.11 12.65 -3.20
CA ALA A 70 -9.23 11.73 -3.41
C ALA A 70 -9.30 10.57 -2.39
N MET A 71 -8.22 10.33 -1.65
CA MET A 71 -8.15 9.27 -0.65
C MET A 71 -8.57 9.78 0.72
N GLN A 72 -9.30 8.93 1.45
CA GLN A 72 -9.54 9.10 2.88
C GLN A 72 -8.29 8.72 3.66
N HIS A 73 -8.01 9.47 4.71
CA HIS A 73 -6.86 9.28 5.58
C HIS A 73 -7.32 9.29 7.03
N GLU A 74 -6.85 8.34 7.83
CA GLU A 74 -7.09 8.30 9.27
C GLU A 74 -5.83 7.86 10.00
N VAL A 75 -5.48 8.53 11.10
CA VAL A 75 -4.35 8.14 11.94
C VAL A 75 -4.89 7.37 13.14
N ILE A 76 -4.45 6.13 13.27
CA ILE A 76 -4.79 5.28 14.41
C ILE A 76 -3.53 4.99 15.24
N GLY A 77 -3.70 4.94 16.55
CA GLY A 77 -2.76 4.32 17.48
C GLY A 77 -3.14 2.85 17.68
N ILE A 78 -2.16 1.96 17.73
CA ILE A 78 -2.36 0.52 17.89
C ILE A 78 -1.23 -0.09 18.71
N SER A 79 -1.53 -1.16 19.47
CA SER A 79 -0.52 -1.86 20.27
C SER A 79 -0.57 -3.37 20.11
N HIS A 80 0.56 -3.99 19.77
CA HIS A 80 0.69 -5.43 19.75
C HIS A 80 2.15 -5.90 19.79
N PRO A 81 2.42 -7.17 20.17
CA PRO A 81 3.75 -7.75 20.04
C PRO A 81 4.13 -8.01 18.57
N PRO A 82 5.43 -8.10 18.22
CA PRO A 82 5.91 -8.29 16.83
C PRO A 82 5.30 -9.47 16.09
N LYS A 83 5.00 -10.57 16.80
CA LYS A 83 4.36 -11.77 16.24
C LYS A 83 2.99 -11.52 15.59
N ARG A 84 2.34 -10.38 15.89
CA ARG A 84 1.03 -10.00 15.34
C ARG A 84 1.10 -9.02 14.16
N LEU A 85 2.28 -8.49 13.84
CA LEU A 85 2.49 -7.52 12.75
C LEU A 85 1.92 -8.00 11.42
N GLU A 86 2.25 -9.23 10.99
CA GLU A 86 1.76 -9.74 9.70
C GLU A 86 0.23 -9.88 9.68
N ARG A 87 -0.38 -10.24 10.82
CA ARG A 87 -1.84 -10.36 10.95
C ARG A 87 -2.51 -9.00 10.86
N GLU A 88 -1.99 -8.02 11.59
CA GLU A 88 -2.45 -6.63 11.58
C GLU A 88 -2.46 -6.08 10.14
N LEU A 89 -1.28 -6.07 9.49
CA LEU A 89 -1.14 -5.54 8.12
C LEU A 89 -2.05 -6.28 7.14
N SER A 90 -2.21 -7.59 7.31
CA SER A 90 -3.08 -8.40 6.47
C SER A 90 -4.56 -8.06 6.65
N ILE A 91 -5.03 -7.77 7.87
CA ILE A 91 -6.40 -7.32 8.13
C ILE A 91 -6.66 -5.99 7.41
N ILE A 92 -5.76 -5.02 7.58
CA ILE A 92 -5.87 -3.69 6.97
C ILE A 92 -5.99 -3.82 5.45
N ILE A 93 -5.04 -4.54 4.83
CA ILE A 93 -5.01 -4.69 3.37
C ILE A 93 -6.19 -5.52 2.83
N ALA A 94 -6.66 -6.52 3.58
CA ALA A 94 -7.83 -7.31 3.17
C ALA A 94 -9.11 -6.46 3.04
N HIS A 95 -9.19 -5.37 3.80
CA HIS A 95 -10.28 -4.39 3.76
C HIS A 95 -10.04 -3.24 2.79
N HIS A 96 -9.14 -3.41 1.81
CA HIS A 96 -8.80 -2.41 0.79
C HIS A 96 -8.11 -1.14 1.35
N VAL A 97 -7.62 -1.19 2.59
CA VAL A 97 -6.91 -0.09 3.23
C VAL A 97 -5.40 -0.28 3.08
N GLY A 98 -4.69 0.79 2.77
CA GLY A 98 -3.23 0.84 2.74
C GLY A 98 -2.64 1.39 4.04
N VAL A 99 -1.41 0.99 4.34
CA VAL A 99 -0.61 1.54 5.44
C VAL A 99 0.47 2.43 4.84
N LYS A 100 0.33 3.74 5.02
CA LYS A 100 1.25 4.72 4.44
C LYS A 100 2.58 4.77 5.19
N ASP A 101 2.52 4.85 6.51
CA ASP A 101 3.66 5.04 7.38
C ASP A 101 3.48 4.34 8.73
N VAL A 102 4.58 4.26 9.49
CA VAL A 102 4.59 3.92 10.92
C VAL A 102 5.22 5.06 11.70
N MET A 103 4.65 5.39 12.86
CA MET A 103 5.12 6.46 13.72
C MET A 103 5.20 6.02 15.17
N ILE A 104 6.19 6.52 15.90
CA ILE A 104 6.32 6.36 17.35
C ILE A 104 6.72 7.67 18.01
N ASP A 105 6.40 7.79 19.30
CA ASP A 105 6.94 8.84 20.16
C ASP A 105 8.23 8.35 20.83
N HIS A 106 9.36 8.92 20.41
CA HIS A 106 10.67 8.62 20.97
C HIS A 106 11.04 9.66 22.05
N PRO A 107 11.50 9.24 23.25
CA PRO A 107 11.73 10.14 24.38
C PRO A 107 12.78 11.24 24.11
N VAL A 108 13.70 11.00 23.18
CA VAL A 108 14.76 11.97 22.83
C VAL A 108 14.45 12.73 21.54
N TYR A 109 13.83 12.07 20.56
CA TYR A 109 13.68 12.63 19.21
C TYR A 109 12.27 13.18 18.94
N GLY A 110 11.34 12.98 19.87
CA GLY A 110 9.92 13.24 19.65
C GLY A 110 9.37 12.24 18.63
N LYS A 111 8.49 12.71 17.74
CA LYS A 111 7.85 11.88 16.73
C LYS A 111 8.84 11.38 15.69
N VAL A 112 9.00 10.07 15.58
CA VAL A 112 9.78 9.40 14.52
C VAL A 112 8.82 8.73 13.55
N THR A 113 8.98 9.00 12.26
CA THR A 113 8.12 8.46 11.19
C THR A 113 8.97 7.72 10.16
N ALA A 114 8.48 6.58 9.68
CA ALA A 114 9.03 5.88 8.52
C ALA A 114 7.94 5.52 7.52
N ASP A 115 8.20 5.77 6.24
CA ASP A 115 7.30 5.40 5.15
C ASP A 115 7.29 3.88 4.95
N LEU A 116 6.08 3.31 4.87
CA LEU A 116 5.87 1.88 4.62
C LEU A 116 5.27 1.63 3.23
N ASN A 117 4.28 2.43 2.82
CA ASN A 117 3.60 2.36 1.52
C ASN A 117 3.14 0.93 1.16
N LEU A 118 2.43 0.27 2.08
CA LEU A 118 1.93 -1.10 1.91
C LEU A 118 0.48 -1.08 1.45
N TYR A 119 0.20 -1.62 0.27
CA TYR A 119 -1.13 -1.59 -0.34
C TYR A 119 -1.61 -2.95 -0.86
N THR A 120 -0.73 -3.96 -0.85
CA THR A 120 -1.02 -5.30 -1.34
C THR A 120 -0.42 -6.39 -0.43
N PRO A 121 -0.96 -7.63 -0.48
CA PRO A 121 -0.35 -8.77 0.22
C PRO A 121 1.10 -9.04 -0.19
N LYS A 122 1.48 -8.66 -1.41
CA LYS A 122 2.87 -8.76 -1.86
C LYS A 122 3.78 -7.78 -1.12
N ASP A 123 3.30 -6.57 -0.86
CA ASP A 123 4.07 -5.55 -0.13
C ASP A 123 4.33 -6.01 1.31
N ILE A 124 3.31 -6.58 1.98
CA ILE A 124 3.46 -7.19 3.32
C ILE A 124 4.56 -8.26 3.29
N ARG A 125 4.47 -9.22 2.38
CA ARG A 125 5.46 -10.30 2.29
C ARG A 125 6.87 -9.77 2.11
N LEU A 126 7.07 -8.83 1.17
CA LEU A 126 8.38 -8.23 0.94
C LEU A 126 8.89 -7.43 2.14
N PHE A 127 7.99 -6.74 2.86
CA PHE A 127 8.33 -6.04 4.09
C PHE A 127 8.77 -7.01 5.20
N ILE A 128 8.02 -8.07 5.44
CA ILE A 128 8.33 -9.10 6.44
C ILE A 128 9.63 -9.84 6.10
N GLU A 129 9.88 -10.16 4.83
CA GLU A 129 11.14 -10.77 4.38
C GLU A 129 12.34 -9.84 4.67
N ARG A 130 12.22 -8.55 4.34
CA ARG A 130 13.26 -7.55 4.61
C ARG A 130 13.53 -7.37 6.09
N TRP A 131 12.47 -7.31 6.91
CA TRP A 131 12.59 -7.21 8.36
C TRP A 131 13.28 -8.43 8.96
N LYS A 132 12.84 -9.64 8.61
CA LYS A 132 13.48 -10.89 9.07
C LYS A 132 14.95 -10.98 8.65
N ALA A 133 15.31 -10.44 7.49
CA ALA A 133 16.69 -10.42 7.01
C ALA A 133 17.57 -9.36 7.69
N SER A 134 17.00 -8.23 8.16
CA SER A 134 17.79 -7.14 8.75
C SER A 134 18.23 -7.43 10.18
N SER A 135 17.54 -8.32 10.90
CA SER A 135 17.74 -8.56 12.34
C SER A 135 17.61 -7.29 13.20
N LEU A 136 16.93 -6.25 12.68
CA LEU A 136 16.65 -5.01 13.40
C LEU A 136 15.26 -5.07 14.03
N GLU A 137 15.12 -4.40 15.16
CA GLU A 137 13.84 -4.21 15.84
C GLU A 137 12.91 -3.28 15.03
N LEU A 138 11.61 -3.53 15.16
CA LEU A 138 10.57 -2.64 14.66
C LEU A 138 10.45 -1.42 15.58
N PHE A 139 9.97 -0.30 15.05
CA PHE A 139 9.68 0.89 15.86
C PHE A 139 8.71 0.58 17.01
N SER A 140 7.71 -0.27 16.78
CA SER A 140 6.76 -0.68 17.82
C SER A 140 7.43 -1.40 18.99
N GLU A 141 8.59 -2.04 18.81
CA GLU A 141 9.31 -2.70 19.90
C GLU A 141 9.93 -1.68 20.88
N TRP A 142 10.31 -0.49 20.40
CA TRP A 142 10.90 0.57 21.22
C TRP A 142 9.90 1.22 22.19
N THR A 143 8.61 1.08 21.88
CA THR A 143 7.48 1.66 22.62
C THR A 143 6.61 0.59 23.29
N GLY A 144 7.15 -0.61 23.50
CA GLY A 144 6.42 -1.70 24.17
C GLY A 144 5.19 -2.21 23.39
N GLY A 145 5.18 -2.01 22.08
CA GLY A 145 4.15 -2.42 21.14
C GLY A 145 3.33 -1.28 20.57
N PHE A 146 3.31 -0.10 21.20
CA PHE A 146 2.42 1.00 20.83
C PHE A 146 2.98 1.88 19.71
N HIS A 147 2.26 2.04 18.62
CA HIS A 147 2.69 2.82 17.48
C HIS A 147 1.48 3.37 16.73
N TYR A 148 1.72 4.26 15.78
CA TYR A 148 0.67 4.84 14.95
C TYR A 148 0.86 4.46 13.49
N HIS A 149 -0.27 4.39 12.79
CA HIS A 149 -0.32 4.23 11.34
C HIS A 149 -1.22 5.30 10.72
N THR A 150 -0.76 5.89 9.63
CA THR A 150 -1.66 6.59 8.70
C THR A 150 -2.28 5.57 7.75
N LEU A 151 -3.56 5.27 7.97
CA LEU A 151 -4.38 4.45 7.09
C LEU A 151 -4.86 5.26 5.89
N VAL A 152 -4.93 4.63 4.73
CA VAL A 152 -5.34 5.27 3.49
C VAL A 152 -6.31 4.36 2.73
N SER A 153 -7.47 4.89 2.36
CA SER A 153 -8.43 4.15 1.53
C SER A 153 -9.23 5.07 0.61
N GLU A 154 -9.96 4.47 -0.32
CA GLU A 154 -10.86 5.19 -1.22
C GLU A 154 -12.11 5.69 -0.51
N THR A 155 -12.54 4.97 0.52
CA THR A 155 -13.75 5.24 1.30
C THR A 155 -13.43 5.20 2.78
N SER A 156 -14.15 5.99 3.57
CA SER A 156 -14.04 5.97 5.03
C SER A 156 -14.61 4.67 5.60
N GLU A 157 -15.57 4.07 4.90
CA GLU A 157 -16.20 2.81 5.26
C GLU A 157 -15.22 1.63 5.24
N ASP A 158 -14.29 1.60 4.27
CA ASP A 158 -13.23 0.59 4.21
C ASP A 158 -12.28 0.72 5.43
N ILE A 159 -11.97 1.96 5.85
CA ILE A 159 -11.15 2.23 7.05
C ILE A 159 -11.90 1.77 8.31
N GLU A 160 -13.18 2.13 8.43
CA GLU A 160 -14.01 1.73 9.56
C GLU A 160 -14.09 0.20 9.68
N ALA A 161 -14.36 -0.50 8.59
CA ALA A 161 -14.43 -1.97 8.56
C ALA A 161 -13.08 -2.63 8.95
N ALA A 162 -11.95 -2.02 8.55
CA ALA A 162 -10.64 -2.47 8.96
C ALA A 162 -10.42 -2.31 10.47
N ILE A 163 -10.77 -1.16 11.03
CA ILE A 163 -10.66 -0.87 12.47
C ILE A 163 -11.56 -1.82 13.28
N GLU A 164 -12.81 -2.02 12.88
CA GLU A 164 -13.73 -2.95 13.54
C GLU A 164 -13.17 -4.37 13.57
N HIS A 165 -12.58 -4.84 12.45
CA HIS A 165 -11.97 -6.17 12.39
C HIS A 165 -10.70 -6.28 13.25
N LEU A 166 -9.86 -5.23 13.30
CA LEU A 166 -8.71 -5.20 14.20
C LEU A 166 -9.15 -5.32 15.66
N ILE A 167 -10.17 -4.57 16.07
CA ILE A 167 -10.73 -4.62 17.43
C ILE A 167 -11.32 -6.01 17.73
N ALA A 168 -12.07 -6.60 16.80
CA ALA A 168 -12.64 -7.93 16.94
C ALA A 168 -11.57 -9.03 17.09
N GLU A 169 -10.42 -8.85 16.45
CA GLU A 169 -9.24 -9.73 16.60
C GLU A 169 -8.42 -9.43 17.86
N GLY A 170 -8.84 -8.46 18.69
CA GLY A 170 -8.19 -8.12 19.95
C GLY A 170 -6.93 -7.26 19.78
N PHE A 171 -6.88 -6.41 18.75
CA PHE A 171 -5.93 -5.31 18.69
C PHE A 171 -6.56 -4.07 19.38
N PRO A 172 -5.94 -3.51 20.43
CA PRO A 172 -6.35 -2.22 20.99
C PRO A 172 -6.08 -1.13 19.96
N VAL A 173 -7.10 -0.34 19.61
CA VAL A 173 -7.00 0.76 18.65
C VAL A 173 -7.50 2.06 19.29
N GLU A 174 -6.72 3.13 19.13
CA GLU A 174 -7.05 4.50 19.52
C GLU A 174 -7.17 5.38 18.27
N ARG A 175 -8.21 6.23 18.22
CA ARG A 175 -8.38 7.18 17.11
C ARG A 175 -7.83 8.54 17.53
N THR A 176 -7.16 9.22 16.59
CA THR A 176 -6.48 10.51 16.82
C THR A 176 -7.13 11.64 16.05
#